data_AF-A0A0C1TZ95-F1
#
_entry.id   AF-A0A0C1TZ95-F1
#
_cell.length_a   1.000
_cell.length_b   1.000
_cell.length_c   1.000
_cell.angle_alpha   90.00
_cell.angle_beta   90.00
_cell.angle_gamma   90.00
#
_symmetry.space_group_name_H-M   'P 1'
#
loop_
_entity.id
_entity.type
_entity.pdbx_description
1 polymer ?
#
loop_
_entity_poly.entity_id
_entity_poly.type
_entity_poly.pdbx_seq_one_letter_code
_entity_poly.pdbx_strand_id
1 'polypeptide(L)'
;MKSLTLYSEQNTIIHKINPMNKIMYIVVSILIPIIIPKITVGLIYLAISIFILLIGKVFKKVIPLLGFSSILLFSIILIQGLFKADNLTPIFSVGNFIFYKEGLFYALKICIRVLNILCSFSILILTTKPSDLIEELVRKGLSPKIGYVLSSVLQIIPEMSSTMVTITDAQRSRGMETEGKLLTRIKAFFPLIGPVVMNSLVVTRERAMALEVRGFNSKIKKSFLNESQSSSYDSGIKWFLILSIVLALIWRVKL
;
A
#
# COMPACT_ATOMS: atom_id res chain seq x y z
N MET A 1 -2.20 -6.57 -21.31
CA MET A 1 -2.76 -7.05 -20.02
C MET A 1 -2.53 -5.95 -18.98
N LYS A 2 -3.59 -5.33 -18.44
CA LYS A 2 -3.43 -4.34 -17.36
C LYS A 2 -2.89 -5.10 -16.14
N SER A 3 -1.65 -4.84 -15.74
CA SER A 3 -1.13 -5.38 -14.48
C SER A 3 -1.99 -4.81 -13.34
N LEU A 4 -2.47 -5.67 -12.45
CA LEU A 4 -3.24 -5.29 -11.25
C LEU A 4 -2.38 -4.53 -10.22
N THR A 5 -1.11 -4.28 -10.52
CA THR A 5 -0.13 -3.69 -9.61
C THR A 5 0.15 -2.25 -10.00
N LEU A 6 0.10 -1.34 -9.00
CA LEU A 6 0.53 0.05 -9.13
C LEU A 6 2.07 0.20 -9.21
N TYR A 7 2.81 -0.89 -9.05
CA TYR A 7 4.26 -0.94 -9.14
C TYR A 7 4.78 -0.33 -10.45
N SER A 8 5.85 0.44 -10.34
CA SER A 8 6.55 1.05 -11.46
C SER A 8 7.92 0.41 -11.62
N GLU A 9 8.14 -0.32 -12.71
CA GLU A 9 9.47 -0.79 -13.10
C GLU A 9 10.40 0.41 -13.33
N GLN A 10 11.41 0.61 -12.48
CA GLN A 10 12.49 1.58 -12.69
C GLN A 10 13.82 1.06 -12.16
N ASN A 11 14.92 1.42 -12.83
CA ASN A 11 16.28 1.13 -12.38
C ASN A 11 16.80 2.23 -11.45
N THR A 12 16.36 2.22 -10.19
CA THR A 12 16.90 3.13 -9.17
C THR A 12 17.31 2.36 -7.91
N ILE A 13 18.17 2.97 -7.09
CA ILE A 13 18.69 2.37 -5.85
C ILE A 13 17.54 1.97 -4.92
N ILE A 14 16.48 2.79 -4.85
CA ILE A 14 15.31 2.53 -4.00
C ILE A 14 14.59 1.23 -4.40
N HIS A 15 14.57 0.88 -5.69
CA HIS A 15 13.93 -0.36 -6.14
C HIS A 15 14.72 -1.60 -5.72
N LYS A 16 16.04 -1.48 -5.51
CA LYS A 16 16.94 -2.57 -5.11
C LYS A 16 17.06 -2.76 -3.60
N ILE A 17 16.52 -1.84 -2.78
CA ILE A 17 16.52 -1.95 -1.32
C ILE A 17 15.53 -3.03 -0.91
N ASN A 18 15.90 -3.80 0.13
CA ASN A 18 15.05 -4.87 0.63
C ASN A 18 13.63 -4.35 0.99
N PRO A 19 12.55 -4.99 0.47
CA PRO A 19 11.15 -4.70 0.79
C PRO A 19 10.86 -4.47 2.27
N MET A 20 11.51 -5.24 3.15
CA MET A 20 11.32 -5.14 4.60
C MET A 20 11.86 -3.85 5.20
N ASN A 21 12.95 -3.33 4.67
CA ASN A 21 13.48 -2.05 5.11
C ASN A 21 12.54 -0.91 4.74
N LYS A 22 11.83 -1.01 3.60
CA LYS A 22 10.79 -0.05 3.20
C LYS A 22 9.57 -0.12 4.12
N ILE A 23 9.11 -1.31 4.52
CA ILE A 23 8.05 -1.47 5.52
C ILE A 23 8.46 -0.83 6.85
N MET A 24 9.68 -1.12 7.31
CA MET A 24 10.17 -0.56 8.56
C MET A 24 10.30 0.96 8.49
N TYR A 25 10.74 1.51 7.34
CA TYR A 25 10.73 2.94 7.09
C TYR A 25 9.33 3.55 7.22
N ILE A 26 8.29 2.92 6.63
CA ILE A 26 6.91 3.40 6.76
C ILE A 26 6.51 3.46 8.24
N VAL A 27 6.72 2.38 8.99
CA VAL A 27 6.40 2.32 10.42
C VAL A 27 7.10 3.44 11.19
N VAL A 28 8.40 3.64 10.95
CA VAL A 28 9.21 4.70 11.59
C VAL A 28 8.68 6.09 11.22
N SER A 29 8.42 6.33 9.94
CA SER A 29 7.95 7.62 9.42
C SER A 29 6.58 8.02 9.97
N ILE A 30 5.75 7.05 10.38
CA ILE A 30 4.43 7.28 10.95
C ILE A 30 4.52 7.41 12.47
N LEU A 31 5.22 6.50 13.15
CA LEU A 31 5.28 6.48 14.61
C LEU A 31 6.02 7.68 15.20
N ILE A 32 7.14 8.10 14.61
CA ILE A 32 7.96 9.16 15.21
C ILE A 32 7.23 10.51 15.27
N PRO A 33 6.58 11.00 14.19
CA PRO A 33 5.78 12.22 14.26
C PRO A 33 4.56 12.13 15.19
N ILE A 34 4.10 10.92 15.56
CA ILE A 34 3.04 10.71 16.55
C ILE A 34 3.59 10.82 17.96
N ILE A 35 4.69 10.12 18.26
CA ILE A 35 5.38 10.13 19.56
C ILE A 35 5.89 11.54 19.90
N ILE A 36 6.42 12.23 18.89
CA ILE A 36 6.96 13.58 18.99
C ILE A 36 6.03 14.56 18.26
N PRO A 37 5.02 15.15 18.94
CA PRO A 37 4.01 16.00 18.31
C PRO A 37 4.52 17.42 17.98
N LYS A 38 5.77 17.53 17.50
CA LYS A 38 6.38 18.75 16.96
C LYS A 38 6.18 18.80 15.46
N ILE A 39 5.78 19.97 14.96
CA ILE A 39 5.54 20.19 13.52
C ILE A 39 6.84 20.01 12.70
N THR A 40 7.98 20.38 13.27
CA THR A 40 9.31 20.23 12.67
C THR A 40 9.65 18.77 12.36
N VAL A 41 9.36 17.85 13.28
CA VAL A 41 9.59 16.42 13.07
C VAL A 41 8.71 15.88 11.94
N GLY A 42 7.44 16.26 11.89
CA GLY A 42 6.55 15.92 10.78
C GLY A 42 7.08 16.42 9.42
N LEU A 43 7.57 17.66 9.36
CA LEU A 43 8.16 18.24 8.14
C LEU A 43 9.43 17.51 7.70
N ILE A 44 10.31 17.14 8.63
CA ILE A 44 11.54 16.40 8.32
C ILE A 44 11.19 15.06 7.67
N TYR A 45 10.30 14.27 8.27
CA TYR A 45 9.91 12.96 7.69
C TYR A 45 9.17 13.11 6.37
N LEU A 46 8.32 14.13 6.22
CA LEU A 46 7.69 14.44 4.94
C LEU A 46 8.73 14.75 3.86
N ALA A 47 9.73 15.59 4.16
CA ALA A 47 10.81 15.93 3.25
C ALA A 47 11.64 14.70 2.86
N ILE A 48 11.97 13.82 3.82
CA ILE A 48 12.66 12.56 3.56
C ILE A 48 11.83 11.66 2.63
N SER A 49 10.53 11.51 2.90
CA SER A 49 9.63 10.71 2.06
C SER A 49 9.56 11.24 0.62
N ILE A 50 9.47 12.57 0.45
CA ILE A 50 9.48 13.21 -0.87
C ILE A 50 10.83 12.97 -1.56
N PHE A 51 11.95 13.13 -0.85
CA PHE A 51 13.28 12.91 -1.38
C PHE A 51 13.47 11.47 -1.87
N ILE A 52 13.02 10.47 -1.10
CA ILE A 52 13.04 9.06 -1.51
C ILE A 52 12.19 8.83 -2.76
N LEU A 53 11.00 9.45 -2.85
CA LEU A 53 10.15 9.36 -4.05
C LEU A 53 10.80 9.97 -5.30
N LEU A 54 11.58 11.05 -5.13
CA LEU A 54 12.34 11.70 -6.19
C LEU A 54 13.52 10.84 -6.66
N ILE A 55 14.32 10.28 -5.74
CA ILE A 55 15.38 9.30 -6.08
C ILE A 55 14.78 8.06 -6.74
N GLY A 56 13.62 7.62 -6.23
CA GLY A 56 12.82 6.55 -6.81
C GLY A 56 12.27 6.88 -8.19
N LYS A 57 12.31 8.16 -8.63
CA LYS A 57 11.73 8.67 -9.88
C LYS A 57 10.23 8.34 -10.04
N VAL A 58 9.54 8.11 -8.93
CA VAL A 58 8.11 7.75 -8.89
C VAL A 58 7.21 8.90 -8.41
N PHE A 59 7.79 10.04 -8.03
CA PHE A 59 7.04 11.20 -7.49
C PHE A 59 5.87 11.65 -8.39
N LYS A 60 6.04 11.63 -9.72
CA LYS A 60 4.96 12.01 -10.66
C LYS A 60 3.70 11.14 -10.51
N LYS A 61 3.84 9.87 -10.14
CA LYS A 61 2.71 8.95 -9.91
C LYS A 61 1.99 9.22 -8.58
N VAL A 62 2.61 9.98 -7.68
CA VAL A 62 2.04 10.36 -6.37
C VAL A 62 1.19 11.63 -6.48
N ILE A 63 1.43 12.49 -7.49
CA ILE A 63 0.70 13.76 -7.67
C ILE A 63 -0.83 13.57 -7.73
N PRO A 64 -1.40 12.62 -8.50
CA PRO A 64 -2.85 12.41 -8.51
C PRO A 64 -3.40 11.99 -7.15
N LEU A 65 -2.63 11.21 -6.38
CA LEU A 65 -3.01 10.79 -5.03
C LEU A 65 -3.06 11.99 -4.07
N LEU A 66 -2.07 12.88 -4.13
CA LEU A 66 -2.05 14.11 -3.35
C LEU A 66 -3.19 15.05 -3.75
N GLY A 67 -3.45 15.17 -5.05
CA GLY A 67 -4.57 15.92 -5.60
C GLY A 67 -5.92 15.41 -5.10
N PHE A 68 -6.14 14.10 -5.12
CA PHE A 68 -7.34 13.49 -4.54
C PHE A 68 -7.44 13.73 -3.03
N SER A 69 -6.32 13.64 -2.29
CA SER A 69 -6.32 13.90 -0.85
C SER A 69 -6.57 15.36 -0.47
N SER A 70 -6.42 16.30 -1.41
CA SER A 70 -6.56 17.74 -1.13
C SER A 70 -7.93 18.09 -0.58
N ILE A 71 -9.00 17.41 -1.01
CA ILE A 71 -10.36 17.64 -0.50
C ILE A 71 -10.47 17.25 0.97
N LEU A 72 -9.84 16.14 1.36
CA LEU A 72 -9.77 15.69 2.74
C LEU A 72 -8.92 16.64 3.58
N LEU A 73 -7.73 17.04 3.09
CA LEU A 73 -6.86 17.99 3.80
C LEU A 73 -7.54 19.35 4.00
N PHE A 74 -8.24 19.84 2.98
CA PHE A 74 -9.00 21.08 3.05
C PHE A 74 -10.13 20.97 4.09
N SER A 75 -10.86 19.85 4.11
CA SER A 75 -11.89 19.61 5.11
C SER A 75 -11.34 19.63 6.55
N ILE A 76 -10.14 19.07 6.77
CA ILE A 76 -9.48 19.07 8.09
C ILE A 76 -9.14 20.51 8.51
N ILE A 77 -8.59 21.31 7.59
CA ILE A 77 -8.25 22.71 7.87
C ILE A 77 -9.50 23.51 8.22
N LEU A 78 -10.59 23.32 7.48
CA LEU A 78 -11.84 24.03 7.71
C LEU A 78 -12.50 23.63 9.03
N ILE A 79 -12.62 22.33 9.31
CA ILE A 79 -13.26 21.83 10.53
C ILE A 79 -12.45 22.22 11.77
N GLN A 80 -11.13 22.00 11.77
CA GLN A 80 -10.30 22.28 12.93
C GLN A 80 -10.09 23.79 13.13
N GLY A 81 -10.01 24.56 12.04
CA GLY A 81 -9.89 26.01 12.11
C GLY A 81 -11.12 26.70 12.70
N LEU A 82 -12.32 26.15 12.49
CA LEU A 82 -13.59 26.71 12.98
C LEU A 82 -14.03 26.15 14.34
N PHE A 83 -13.90 24.84 14.56
CA PHE A 83 -14.61 24.14 15.65
C PHE A 83 -13.71 23.51 16.72
N LYS A 84 -12.39 23.75 16.72
CA LYS A 84 -11.52 23.19 17.76
C LYS A 84 -11.85 23.80 19.13
N ALA A 85 -11.95 22.95 20.16
CA ALA A 85 -12.39 23.37 21.49
C ALA A 85 -11.47 24.40 22.17
N ASP A 86 -10.14 24.32 21.96
CA ASP A 86 -9.16 25.24 22.58
C ASP A 86 -8.90 26.52 21.75
N ASN A 87 -9.90 26.95 20.98
CA ASN A 87 -9.77 28.11 20.10
C ASN A 87 -9.93 29.40 20.91
N LEU A 88 -8.86 30.19 20.98
CA LEU A 88 -8.81 31.41 21.80
C LEU A 88 -8.45 32.64 20.97
N THR A 89 -7.55 32.50 19.99
CA THR A 89 -7.06 33.64 19.20
C THR A 89 -7.66 33.64 17.79
N PRO A 90 -8.61 34.56 17.49
CA PRO A 90 -9.19 34.67 16.16
C PRO A 90 -8.16 35.29 15.19
N ILE A 91 -8.00 34.70 14.01
CA ILE A 91 -7.18 35.25 12.91
C ILE A 91 -8.05 36.11 12.00
N PHE A 92 -9.20 35.59 11.61
CA PHE A 92 -10.12 36.27 10.70
C PHE A 92 -11.55 35.80 10.94
N SER A 93 -12.51 36.70 10.79
CA SER A 93 -13.93 36.45 10.95
C SER A 93 -14.67 36.74 9.66
N VAL A 94 -15.42 35.77 9.15
CA VAL A 94 -16.33 35.95 8.01
C VAL A 94 -17.75 35.67 8.49
N GLY A 95 -18.54 36.72 8.72
CA GLY A 95 -19.88 36.60 9.29
C GLY A 95 -19.84 35.91 10.66
N ASN A 96 -20.66 34.87 10.84
CA ASN A 96 -20.71 34.06 12.07
C ASN A 96 -19.57 33.04 12.21
N PHE A 97 -18.70 32.91 11.20
CA PHE A 97 -17.60 31.96 11.22
C PHE A 97 -16.30 32.67 11.63
N ILE A 98 -15.76 32.29 12.79
CA ILE A 98 -14.47 32.77 13.29
C ILE A 98 -13.43 31.69 13.05
N PHE A 99 -12.34 32.05 12.37
CA PHE A 99 -11.23 31.14 12.10
C PHE A 99 -10.10 31.39 13.09
N TYR A 100 -9.66 30.34 13.78
CA TYR A 100 -8.75 30.46 14.92
C TYR A 100 -7.34 29.95 14.63
N LYS A 101 -6.36 30.56 15.29
CA LYS A 101 -4.94 30.22 15.14
C LYS A 101 -4.61 28.85 15.67
N GLU A 102 -5.12 28.48 16.85
CA GLU A 102 -4.85 27.19 17.47
C GLU A 102 -5.40 26.04 16.61
N GLY A 103 -6.62 26.21 16.10
CA GLY A 103 -7.26 25.35 15.12
C GLY A 103 -6.41 25.15 13.88
N LEU A 104 -5.92 26.24 13.27
CA LEU A 104 -5.07 26.20 12.08
C LEU A 104 -3.75 25.45 12.33
N PHE A 105 -3.02 25.77 13.40
CA PHE A 105 -1.76 25.08 13.72
C PHE A 105 -1.98 23.59 13.99
N TYR A 106 -3.08 23.23 14.64
CA TYR A 106 -3.44 21.84 14.86
C TYR A 106 -3.77 21.12 13.55
N ALA A 107 -4.57 21.75 12.69
CA ALA A 107 -4.91 21.21 11.38
C ALA A 107 -3.65 21.01 10.53
N LEU A 108 -2.74 21.98 10.51
CA LEU A 108 -1.48 21.90 9.76
C LEU A 108 -0.62 20.72 10.21
N LYS A 109 -0.53 20.46 11.52
CA LYS A 109 0.16 19.26 12.05
C LYS A 109 -0.46 17.96 11.53
N ILE A 110 -1.80 17.89 11.50
CA ILE A 110 -2.50 16.71 10.96
C ILE A 110 -2.25 16.59 9.45
N CYS A 111 -2.36 17.67 8.69
CA CYS A 111 -2.14 17.66 7.25
C CYS A 111 -0.75 17.16 6.89
N ILE A 112 0.30 17.64 7.57
CA ILE A 112 1.67 17.17 7.36
C ILE A 112 1.80 15.68 7.64
N ARG A 113 1.17 15.17 8.70
CA ARG A 113 1.17 13.73 9.03
C ARG A 113 0.47 12.90 7.96
N VAL A 114 -0.71 13.33 7.52
CA VAL A 114 -1.47 12.65 6.46
C VAL A 114 -0.68 12.62 5.15
N LEU A 115 -0.11 13.75 4.75
CA LEU A 115 0.77 13.83 3.57
C LEU A 115 1.97 12.88 3.69
N ASN A 116 2.61 12.82 4.87
CA ASN A 116 3.74 11.92 5.08
C ASN A 116 3.32 10.45 5.04
N ILE A 117 2.15 10.08 5.59
CA ILE A 117 1.58 8.73 5.48
C ILE A 117 1.38 8.38 4.00
N LEU A 118 0.76 9.27 3.22
CA LEU A 118 0.54 9.03 1.78
C LEU A 118 1.85 8.86 1.01
N CYS A 119 2.84 9.74 1.24
CA CYS A 119 4.13 9.66 0.57
C CYS A 119 4.93 8.41 0.99
N SER A 120 4.99 8.10 2.28
CA SER A 120 5.72 6.93 2.79
C SER A 120 5.14 5.62 2.27
N PHE A 121 3.81 5.44 2.28
CA PHE A 121 3.17 4.26 1.70
C PHE A 121 3.38 4.17 0.18
N SER A 122 3.35 5.30 -0.52
CA SER A 122 3.60 5.35 -1.97
C SER A 122 4.98 4.82 -2.33
N ILE A 123 5.99 4.98 -1.46
CA ILE A 123 7.33 4.40 -1.69
C ILE A 123 7.22 2.88 -1.81
N LEU A 124 6.57 2.19 -0.87
CA LEU A 124 6.45 0.73 -0.91
C LEU A 124 5.63 0.28 -2.13
N ILE A 125 4.45 0.87 -2.34
CA ILE A 125 3.50 0.48 -3.38
C ILE A 125 4.09 0.67 -4.79
N LEU A 126 4.80 1.77 -5.02
CA LEU A 126 5.31 2.11 -6.35
C LEU A 126 6.67 1.48 -6.65
N THR A 127 7.47 1.15 -5.63
CA THR A 127 8.86 0.68 -5.82
C THR A 127 9.09 -0.78 -5.47
N THR A 128 8.06 -1.51 -5.04
CA THR A 128 8.20 -2.92 -4.61
C THR A 128 7.14 -3.79 -5.26
N LYS A 129 7.57 -4.89 -5.89
CA LYS A 129 6.62 -5.89 -6.41
C LYS A 129 6.02 -6.68 -5.25
N PRO A 130 4.70 -6.95 -5.25
CA PRO A 130 4.08 -7.74 -4.20
C PRO A 130 4.67 -9.16 -4.07
N SER A 131 5.09 -9.78 -5.19
CA SER A 131 5.79 -11.07 -5.20
C SER A 131 7.08 -11.05 -4.40
N ASP A 132 7.89 -10.01 -4.58
CA ASP A 132 9.21 -9.88 -3.95
C ASP A 132 9.04 -9.65 -2.44
N LEU A 133 8.01 -8.89 -2.04
CA LEU A 133 7.67 -8.71 -0.64
C LEU A 133 7.26 -10.03 0.03
N ILE A 134 6.46 -10.85 -0.64
CA ILE A 134 6.06 -12.18 -0.13
C ILE A 134 7.28 -13.10 -0.03
N GLU A 135 8.16 -13.08 -1.03
CA GLU A 135 9.38 -13.90 -1.02
C GLU A 135 10.29 -13.52 0.17
N GLU A 136 10.49 -12.23 0.42
CA GLU A 136 11.25 -11.74 1.58
C GLU A 136 10.59 -12.07 2.93
N LEU A 137 9.27 -12.06 3.00
CA LEU A 137 8.54 -12.55 4.17
C LEU A 137 8.84 -14.03 4.45
N VAL A 138 8.84 -14.87 3.41
CA VAL A 138 9.15 -16.30 3.54
C VAL A 138 10.59 -16.50 3.99
N ARG A 139 11.55 -15.76 3.41
CA ARG A 139 12.96 -15.78 3.84
C ARG A 139 13.15 -15.41 5.31
N LYS A 140 12.32 -14.52 5.85
CA LYS A 140 12.39 -14.07 7.25
C LYS A 140 11.60 -14.93 8.24
N GLY A 141 10.94 -15.99 7.78
CA GLY A 141 10.28 -16.97 8.66
C GLY A 141 8.79 -17.18 8.40
N LEU A 142 8.18 -16.51 7.42
CA LEU A 142 6.82 -16.88 6.99
C LEU A 142 6.84 -18.28 6.38
N SER A 143 5.83 -19.10 6.70
CA SER A 143 5.71 -20.45 6.13
C SER A 143 5.66 -20.39 4.59
N PRO A 144 6.46 -21.21 3.87
CA PRO A 144 6.41 -21.28 2.40
C PRO A 144 5.02 -21.61 1.85
N LYS A 145 4.19 -22.32 2.62
CA LYS A 145 2.79 -22.60 2.25
C LYS A 145 1.96 -21.32 2.19
N ILE A 146 2.10 -20.45 3.19
CA ILE A 146 1.41 -19.16 3.24
C ILE A 146 1.94 -18.25 2.14
N GLY A 147 3.26 -18.21 1.94
CA GLY A 147 3.87 -17.47 0.84
C GLY A 147 3.35 -17.90 -0.53
N TYR A 148 3.21 -19.22 -0.75
CA TYR A 148 2.61 -19.75 -1.97
C TYR A 148 1.15 -19.32 -2.14
N VAL A 149 0.33 -19.41 -1.09
CA VAL A 149 -1.09 -18.97 -1.16
C VAL A 149 -1.18 -17.49 -1.53
N LEU A 150 -0.42 -16.62 -0.86
CA LEU A 150 -0.42 -15.18 -1.14
C LEU A 150 0.05 -14.88 -2.57
N SER A 151 1.13 -15.52 -3.02
CA SER A 151 1.66 -15.33 -4.38
C SER A 151 0.71 -15.87 -5.44
N SER A 152 0.06 -17.01 -5.16
CA SER A 152 -0.90 -17.63 -6.07
C SER A 152 -2.12 -16.73 -6.29
N VAL A 153 -2.63 -16.06 -5.24
CA VAL A 153 -3.75 -15.12 -5.38
C VAL A 153 -3.42 -14.01 -6.38
N LEU A 154 -2.20 -13.46 -6.33
CA LEU A 154 -1.76 -12.42 -7.25
C LEU A 154 -1.74 -12.88 -8.72
N GLN A 155 -1.56 -14.18 -8.97
CA GLN A 155 -1.59 -14.78 -10.31
C GLN A 155 -3.00 -15.22 -10.73
N ILE A 156 -3.77 -15.79 -9.80
CA ILE A 156 -5.11 -16.31 -10.03
C ILE A 156 -6.09 -15.19 -10.37
N ILE A 157 -6.01 -14.02 -9.73
CA ILE A 157 -6.94 -12.91 -10.00
C ILE A 157 -6.90 -12.48 -11.48
N PRO A 158 -5.73 -12.15 -12.08
CA PRO A 158 -5.69 -11.79 -13.50
C PRO A 158 -6.12 -12.93 -14.43
N GLU A 159 -5.80 -14.18 -14.09
CA GLU A 159 -6.24 -15.36 -14.83
C GLU A 159 -7.76 -15.51 -14.80
N MET A 160 -8.37 -15.48 -13.60
CA MET A 160 -9.83 -15.49 -13.41
C MET A 160 -10.50 -14.35 -14.18
N SER A 161 -9.91 -13.14 -14.16
CA SER A 161 -10.44 -12.00 -14.92
C SER A 161 -10.43 -12.27 -16.42
N SER A 162 -9.39 -12.92 -16.94
CA SER A 162 -9.31 -13.30 -18.36
C SER A 162 -10.35 -14.37 -18.70
N THR A 163 -10.45 -15.43 -17.89
CA THR A 163 -11.44 -16.48 -18.07
C THR A 163 -12.86 -15.92 -18.00
N MET A 164 -13.12 -14.98 -17.08
CA MET A 164 -14.42 -14.33 -16.94
C MET A 164 -14.80 -13.58 -18.21
N VAL A 165 -13.87 -12.89 -18.88
CA VAL A 165 -14.13 -12.24 -20.18
C VAL A 165 -14.50 -13.29 -21.23
N THR A 166 -13.72 -14.37 -21.35
CA THR A 166 -14.01 -15.44 -22.33
C THR A 166 -15.38 -16.10 -22.09
N ILE A 167 -15.72 -16.40 -20.83
CA ILE A 167 -17.03 -16.97 -20.47
C ILE A 167 -18.15 -15.96 -20.76
N THR A 168 -17.93 -14.68 -20.49
CA THR A 168 -18.90 -13.62 -20.76
C THR A 168 -19.18 -13.51 -22.25
N ASP A 169 -18.14 -13.51 -23.09
CA ASP A 169 -18.30 -13.45 -24.54
C ASP A 169 -19.00 -14.70 -25.09
N ALA A 170 -18.69 -15.89 -24.57
CA ALA A 170 -19.38 -17.12 -24.95
C ALA A 170 -20.87 -17.10 -24.60
N GLN A 171 -21.24 -16.57 -23.43
CA GLN A 171 -22.65 -16.44 -23.04
C GLN A 171 -23.37 -15.35 -23.83
N ARG A 172 -22.69 -14.24 -24.18
CA ARG A 172 -23.22 -13.23 -25.10
C ARG A 172 -23.56 -13.84 -26.46
N SER A 173 -22.69 -14.69 -27.01
CA SER A 173 -22.98 -15.45 -28.24
C SER A 173 -24.18 -16.39 -28.13
N ARG A 174 -24.54 -16.82 -26.90
CA ARG A 174 -25.75 -17.61 -26.61
C ARG A 174 -26.99 -16.76 -26.33
N GLY A 175 -26.92 -15.45 -26.56
CA GLY A 175 -28.05 -14.52 -26.39
C GLY A 175 -28.20 -13.98 -24.97
N MET A 176 -27.19 -14.12 -24.09
CA MET A 176 -27.23 -13.53 -22.76
C MET A 176 -26.97 -12.02 -22.83
N GLU A 177 -27.98 -11.23 -22.49
CA GLU A 177 -27.87 -9.79 -22.32
C GLU A 177 -27.08 -9.45 -21.05
N THR A 178 -25.88 -8.89 -21.22
CA THR A 178 -25.00 -8.48 -20.11
C THR A 178 -25.01 -6.99 -19.82
N GLU A 179 -25.64 -6.21 -20.69
CA GLU A 179 -25.64 -4.75 -20.64
C GLU A 179 -27.06 -4.22 -20.36
N GLY A 180 -27.18 -2.94 -19.99
CA GLY A 180 -28.45 -2.31 -19.61
C GLY A 180 -28.66 -2.12 -18.10
N LYS A 181 -29.93 -2.19 -17.66
CA LYS A 181 -30.37 -1.87 -16.29
C LYS A 181 -29.71 -2.78 -15.25
N LEU A 182 -29.61 -2.30 -14.00
CA LEU A 182 -29.02 -3.05 -12.88
C LEU A 182 -29.61 -4.46 -12.74
N LEU A 183 -30.93 -4.60 -12.89
CA LEU A 183 -31.64 -5.88 -12.85
C LEU A 183 -31.15 -6.87 -13.93
N THR A 184 -30.87 -6.40 -15.15
CA THR A 184 -30.35 -7.23 -16.25
C THR A 184 -28.96 -7.74 -15.91
N ARG A 185 -28.08 -6.86 -15.38
CA ARG A 185 -26.72 -7.23 -14.95
C ARG A 185 -26.73 -8.26 -13.82
N ILE A 186 -27.65 -8.11 -12.85
CA ILE A 186 -27.80 -9.08 -11.75
C ILE A 186 -28.30 -10.43 -12.28
N LYS A 187 -29.25 -10.45 -13.21
CA LYS A 187 -29.71 -11.71 -13.84
C LYS A 187 -28.59 -12.40 -14.62
N ALA A 188 -27.75 -11.64 -15.32
CA ALA A 188 -26.59 -12.16 -16.04
C ALA A 188 -25.47 -12.70 -15.13
N PHE A 189 -25.42 -12.29 -13.85
CA PHE A 189 -24.41 -12.76 -12.91
C PHE A 189 -24.54 -14.26 -12.59
N PHE A 190 -25.76 -14.78 -12.42
CA PHE A 190 -25.98 -16.18 -12.04
C PHE A 190 -25.49 -17.19 -13.10
N PRO A 191 -25.76 -17.00 -14.40
CA PRO A 191 -25.19 -17.85 -15.45
C PRO A 191 -23.66 -17.78 -15.57
N LEU A 192 -23.05 -16.66 -15.15
CA LEU A 192 -21.60 -16.44 -15.24
C LEU A 192 -20.82 -17.04 -14.06
N ILE A 193 -21.35 -16.92 -12.84
CA ILE A 193 -20.61 -17.34 -11.64
C ILE A 193 -20.36 -18.86 -11.61
N GLY A 194 -21.35 -19.67 -12.01
CA GLY A 194 -21.22 -21.13 -12.03
C GLY A 194 -20.01 -21.60 -12.85
N PRO A 195 -19.92 -21.26 -14.15
CA PRO A 195 -18.78 -21.59 -14.99
C PRO A 195 -17.44 -21.06 -14.46
N VAL A 196 -17.39 -19.82 -13.96
CA VAL A 196 -16.15 -19.22 -13.44
C VAL A 196 -15.65 -19.96 -12.19
N VAL A 197 -16.55 -20.29 -11.26
CA VAL A 197 -16.20 -21.03 -10.04
C VAL A 197 -15.77 -22.45 -10.37
N MET A 198 -16.51 -23.15 -11.25
CA MET A 198 -16.14 -24.50 -11.68
C MET A 198 -14.76 -24.53 -12.35
N ASN A 199 -14.48 -23.58 -13.25
CA ASN A 199 -13.16 -23.46 -13.86
C ASN A 199 -12.06 -23.22 -12.82
N SER A 200 -12.31 -22.33 -11.84
CA SER A 200 -11.35 -22.02 -10.79
C SER A 200 -11.06 -23.23 -9.89
N LEU A 201 -12.06 -24.07 -9.60
CA LEU A 201 -11.87 -25.32 -8.84
C LEU A 201 -11.02 -26.34 -9.62
N VAL A 202 -11.26 -26.47 -10.93
CA VAL A 202 -10.46 -27.36 -11.80
C VAL A 202 -9.00 -26.90 -11.83
N VAL A 203 -8.75 -25.63 -12.14
CA VAL A 203 -7.39 -25.05 -12.17
C VAL A 203 -6.68 -25.20 -10.82
N THR A 204 -7.40 -24.98 -9.71
CA THR A 204 -6.83 -25.14 -8.37
C THR A 204 -6.46 -26.60 -8.09
N ARG A 205 -7.32 -27.55 -8.49
CA ARG A 205 -7.04 -28.99 -8.33
C ARG A 205 -5.82 -29.40 -9.16
N GLU A 206 -5.73 -28.97 -10.41
CA GLU A 206 -4.58 -29.24 -11.27
C GLU A 206 -3.29 -28.67 -10.70
N ARG A 207 -3.31 -27.43 -10.19
CA ARG A 207 -2.16 -26.82 -9.50
C ARG A 207 -1.78 -27.59 -8.24
N ALA A 208 -2.75 -28.03 -7.43
CA ALA A 208 -2.48 -28.81 -6.23
C ALA A 208 -1.81 -30.15 -6.57
N MET A 209 -2.33 -30.89 -7.56
CA MET A 209 -1.70 -32.14 -8.04
C MET A 209 -0.28 -31.89 -8.56
N ALA A 210 -0.07 -30.82 -9.34
CA ALA A 210 1.26 -30.47 -9.83
C ALA A 210 2.25 -30.13 -8.71
N LEU A 211 1.81 -29.46 -7.64
CA LEU A 211 2.64 -29.18 -6.46
C LEU A 211 2.97 -30.46 -5.68
N GLU A 212 2.01 -31.38 -5.56
CA GLU A 212 2.21 -32.66 -4.89
C GLU A 212 3.25 -33.52 -5.60
N VAL A 213 3.12 -33.67 -6.93
CA VAL A 213 4.09 -34.39 -7.77
C VAL A 213 5.49 -33.76 -7.70
N ARG A 214 5.58 -32.43 -7.58
CA ARG A 214 6.86 -31.72 -7.40
C ARG A 214 7.40 -31.74 -5.96
N GLY A 215 6.75 -32.47 -5.04
CA GLY A 215 7.20 -32.57 -3.66
C GLY A 215 7.16 -31.24 -2.91
N PHE A 216 6.19 -30.36 -3.20
CA PHE A 216 6.07 -29.05 -2.54
C PHE A 216 6.02 -29.20 -1.01
N ASN A 217 5.36 -30.25 -0.51
CA ASN A 217 5.26 -30.54 0.91
C ASN A 217 6.48 -31.27 1.51
N SER A 218 7.58 -31.44 0.76
CA SER A 218 8.81 -32.04 1.31
C SER A 218 9.37 -31.19 2.46
N LYS A 219 9.87 -31.86 3.50
CA LYS A 219 10.45 -31.24 4.71
C LYS A 219 11.85 -30.65 4.48
N ILE A 220 12.41 -30.81 3.28
CA ILE A 220 13.73 -30.30 2.92
C ILE A 220 13.68 -28.77 2.84
N LYS A 221 14.75 -28.11 3.29
CA LYS A 221 14.90 -26.66 3.18
C LYS A 221 14.74 -26.24 1.72
N LYS A 222 13.76 -25.39 1.45
CA LYS A 222 13.49 -24.88 0.09
C LYS A 222 14.58 -23.88 -0.31
N SER A 223 15.06 -23.99 -1.54
CA SER A 223 15.88 -22.97 -2.18
C SER A 223 15.00 -21.93 -2.85
N PHE A 224 15.56 -20.75 -3.09
CA PHE A 224 14.89 -19.67 -3.81
C PHE A 224 15.61 -19.46 -5.14
N LEU A 225 14.84 -19.29 -6.21
CA LEU A 225 15.38 -19.05 -7.55
C LEU A 225 15.95 -17.64 -7.69
N ASN A 226 15.25 -16.65 -7.16
CA ASN A 226 15.71 -15.27 -7.17
C ASN A 226 16.74 -15.08 -6.06
N GLU A 227 17.70 -14.20 -6.27
CA GLU A 227 18.53 -13.71 -5.17
C GLU A 227 17.73 -12.70 -4.35
N SER A 228 18.00 -12.63 -3.04
CA SER A 228 17.41 -11.57 -2.21
C SER A 228 17.86 -10.22 -2.75
N GLN A 229 16.94 -9.27 -2.82
CA GLN A 229 17.27 -7.87 -3.11
C GLN A 229 17.96 -7.28 -1.86
N SER A 230 19.19 -7.71 -1.62
CA SER A 230 20.02 -7.23 -0.53
C SER A 230 21.01 -6.22 -1.07
N SER A 231 20.80 -4.95 -0.75
CA SER A 231 21.80 -3.92 -0.95
C SER A 231 22.80 -3.96 0.22
N SER A 232 24.08 -3.67 -0.03
CA SER A 232 25.11 -3.58 1.02
C SER A 232 24.74 -2.61 2.16
N TYR A 233 23.84 -1.66 1.89
CA TYR A 233 23.35 -0.67 2.85
C TYR A 233 22.20 -1.17 3.74
N ASP A 234 21.63 -2.35 3.48
CA ASP A 234 20.40 -2.79 4.15
C ASP A 234 20.55 -2.99 5.66
N SER A 235 21.69 -3.53 6.11
CA SER A 235 21.97 -3.68 7.54
C SER A 235 22.11 -2.34 8.23
N GLY A 236 22.78 -1.36 7.60
CA GLY A 236 22.95 -0.02 8.14
C GLY A 236 21.62 0.74 8.25
N ILE A 237 20.81 0.69 7.19
CA ILE A 237 19.46 1.29 7.18
C ILE A 237 18.61 0.68 8.29
N LYS A 238 18.67 -0.64 8.47
CA LYS A 238 17.88 -1.32 9.49
C LYS A 238 18.25 -0.85 10.90
N TRP A 239 19.54 -0.83 11.24
CA TRP A 239 19.99 -0.40 12.56
C TRP A 239 19.70 1.08 12.82
N PHE A 240 19.88 1.94 11.81
CA PHE A 240 19.54 3.36 11.90
C PHE A 240 18.05 3.58 12.21
N LEU A 241 17.16 2.88 11.51
CA LEU A 241 15.72 2.98 11.73
C LEU A 241 15.31 2.48 13.13
N ILE A 242 15.88 1.36 13.60
CA ILE A 242 15.62 0.85 14.96
C ILE A 242 16.09 1.86 16.01
N LEU A 243 17.32 2.39 15.85
CA LEU A 243 17.88 3.38 16.76
C LEU A 243 17.00 4.64 16.82
N SER A 244 16.48 5.09 15.69
CA SER A 244 15.59 6.27 15.65
C SER A 244 14.31 6.08 16.46
N ILE A 245 13.72 4.88 16.47
CA ILE A 245 12.54 4.56 17.28
C ILE A 245 12.91 4.57 18.77
N VAL A 246 14.01 3.91 19.14
CA VAL A 246 14.46 3.81 20.54
C VAL A 246 14.73 5.21 21.10
N LEU A 247 15.43 6.07 20.36
CA LEU A 247 15.69 7.44 20.76
C LEU A 247 14.39 8.25 20.93
N ALA A 248 13.43 8.09 20.02
CA ALA A 248 12.14 8.77 20.12
C ALA A 248 11.34 8.32 21.36
N LEU A 249 11.38 7.03 21.70
CA LEU A 249 10.75 6.49 22.90
C LEU A 249 11.43 6.99 24.19
N ILE A 250 12.77 6.98 24.24
CA ILE A 250 13.51 7.51 25.40
C ILE A 250 13.18 8.99 25.61
N TRP A 251 13.13 9.77 24.53
CA TRP A 251 12.76 11.18 24.61
C TRP A 251 11.33 11.38 25.12
N ARG A 252 10.39 10.50 24.76
CA ARG A 252 9.00 10.54 25.25
C ARG A 252 8.87 10.16 26.73
N VAL A 253 9.69 9.23 27.22
CA VAL A 253 9.65 8.79 28.63
C VAL A 253 10.34 9.79 29.56
N LYS A 254 11.35 10.50 29.07
CA LYS A 254 12.09 11.51 29.86
C LYS A 254 11.38 12.86 29.99
N LEU A 255 10.23 13.06 29.33
CA LEU A 255 9.51 14.33 29.21
C LEU A 255 8.13 14.22 29.83
#